data_AF-A0A1Y1HYX9-F1
#
_entry.id   AF-A0A1Y1HYX9-F1
#
_cell.length_a   1.000
_cell.length_b   1.000
_cell.length_c   1.000
_cell.angle_alpha   90.00
_cell.angle_beta   90.00
_cell.angle_gamma   90.00
#
_symmetry.space_group_name_H-M   'P 1'
#
loop_
_entity.id
_entity.type
_entity.pdbx_description
1 polymer ?
#
loop_
_entity_poly.entity_id
_entity_poly.type
_entity_poly.pdbx_seq_one_letter_code
_entity_poly.pdbx_strand_id
1 'polypeptide(L)'
;MEPIGGSPFDRLPDELLRSILERRMWDAGDLHFSKSQERIQLELVCKRFQALVRSSPSLEWDVIGLQSESIFWSYMLARTTTSLQKVSLVVENVSRLLTGLEAIVAQSEETLEELHVFIVASSDTSCADYEKLFAMLQACPKLAVLELVLFRSKVDLDFVKPLKPYQSLRLLLLDGFRVHESALNALLETFPLLRNQKFEKPMNLFNFTGPGIEEPSWSNLFWWDSKSGVTQCVAPVPRTPRLVLMIIEREPRTHALDKLKGLMVGCRAARVASNLPGYLDVLVALMTHDNQSIRRFAGHTLFHIVNDDDTRKVLTRVGTAVEGLLEYCGQSDLGAQLRQRIALKILGLLACDGQSKEATAAFLQRVEVLNSLLEKGTLDEVEDAMFQVDTITEDLGPRRLIARMPSFMKALVFCMASRPEEKARELGAFRLQCMAEDEKLLQEIASGPECLQALLSVLNSGSEDVLATVAAVLCNLASNPMAREVIAVVPRALPWLVILC
;
A
#
# COMPACT_ATOMS: atom_id res chain seq x y z
N MET A 1 -39.86 10.01 -43.31
CA MET A 1 -39.11 9.72 -42.07
C MET A 1 -37.73 9.31 -42.49
N GLU A 2 -36.75 10.19 -42.38
CA GLU A 2 -35.35 9.84 -42.65
C GLU A 2 -34.88 8.81 -41.61
N PRO A 3 -34.10 7.79 -42.01
CA PRO A 3 -33.61 6.79 -41.08
C PRO A 3 -32.70 7.47 -40.06
N ILE A 4 -33.11 7.41 -38.79
CA ILE A 4 -32.30 7.81 -37.63
C ILE A 4 -31.21 6.74 -37.44
N GLY A 5 -30.27 6.67 -38.38
CA GLY A 5 -29.21 5.65 -38.44
C GLY A 5 -27.79 6.19 -38.25
N GLY A 6 -27.64 7.48 -37.91
CA GLY A 6 -26.33 8.08 -37.62
C GLY A 6 -25.81 7.66 -36.25
N SER A 7 -24.49 7.50 -36.12
CA SER A 7 -23.86 7.25 -34.83
C SER A 7 -24.12 8.44 -33.91
N PRO A 8 -24.44 8.24 -32.62
CA PRO A 8 -24.65 9.36 -31.69
C PRO A 8 -23.42 10.30 -31.62
N PHE A 9 -22.23 9.80 -31.95
CA PHE A 9 -20.98 10.55 -32.00
C PHE A 9 -20.87 11.50 -33.19
N ASP A 10 -21.64 11.30 -34.26
CA ASP A 10 -21.62 12.19 -35.43
C ASP A 10 -22.17 13.59 -35.10
N ARG A 11 -22.90 13.73 -33.98
CA ARG A 11 -23.48 15.00 -33.51
C ARG A 11 -22.57 15.80 -32.60
N LEU A 12 -21.50 15.21 -32.05
CA LEU A 12 -20.60 15.92 -31.14
C LEU A 12 -19.67 16.88 -31.90
N PRO A 13 -19.22 18.00 -31.34
CA PRO A 13 -18.17 18.82 -31.96
C PRO A 13 -16.81 18.10 -31.98
N ASP A 14 -15.98 18.36 -32.99
CA ASP A 14 -14.64 17.74 -33.11
C ASP A 14 -13.75 18.08 -31.90
N GLU A 15 -13.85 19.30 -31.37
CA GLU A 15 -13.08 19.74 -30.20
C GLU A 15 -13.41 18.91 -28.95
N LEU A 16 -14.70 18.61 -28.74
CA LEU A 16 -15.12 17.79 -27.61
C LEU A 16 -14.63 16.35 -27.77
N LEU A 17 -14.73 15.79 -28.98
CA LEU A 17 -14.22 14.45 -29.27
C LEU A 17 -12.70 14.39 -29.07
N ARG A 18 -11.94 15.38 -29.54
CA ARG A 18 -10.50 15.47 -29.28
C ARG A 18 -10.19 15.53 -27.79
N SER A 19 -10.90 16.36 -27.03
CA SER A 19 -10.68 16.46 -25.58
C SER A 19 -10.98 15.15 -24.84
N ILE A 20 -12.04 14.43 -25.23
CA ILE A 20 -12.36 13.11 -24.68
C ILE A 20 -11.27 12.10 -25.05
N LEU A 21 -10.87 12.08 -26.32
CA LEU A 21 -9.84 11.18 -26.83
C LEU A 21 -8.49 11.46 -26.18
N GLU A 22 -8.08 12.72 -26.00
CA GLU A 22 -6.85 13.09 -25.29
C GLU A 22 -6.88 12.61 -23.86
N ARG A 23 -7.97 12.86 -23.12
CA ARG A 23 -8.11 12.38 -21.73
C ARG A 23 -8.14 10.86 -21.61
N ARG A 24 -8.62 10.17 -22.63
CA ARG A 24 -8.76 8.70 -22.61
C ARG A 24 -7.52 7.97 -23.13
N MET A 25 -6.90 8.49 -24.18
CA MET A 25 -5.80 7.85 -24.90
C MET A 25 -4.42 8.36 -24.50
N TRP A 26 -4.34 9.37 -23.64
CA TRP A 26 -3.06 9.84 -23.11
C TRP A 26 -3.08 9.81 -21.58
N ASP A 27 -2.51 8.74 -21.05
CA ASP A 27 -2.06 8.68 -19.67
C ASP A 27 -0.73 7.94 -19.66
N ALA A 28 0.37 8.69 -19.80
CA ALA A 28 1.71 8.12 -19.89
C ALA A 28 2.09 7.24 -18.68
N GLY A 29 1.40 7.40 -17.54
CA GLY A 29 1.61 6.56 -16.35
C GLY A 29 0.71 5.33 -16.27
N ASP A 30 -0.24 5.17 -17.19
CA ASP A 30 -1.22 4.08 -17.19
C ASP A 30 -0.75 2.94 -18.10
N LEU A 31 0.11 2.10 -17.55
CA LEU A 31 0.81 1.02 -18.26
C LEU A 31 -0.05 -0.24 -18.53
N HIS A 32 -1.34 -0.07 -18.82
CA HIS A 32 -2.22 -1.19 -19.15
C HIS A 32 -1.83 -1.86 -20.48
N PHE A 33 -1.78 -3.19 -20.50
CA PHE A 33 -1.41 -4.01 -21.68
C PHE A 33 -2.54 -4.18 -22.69
N SER A 34 -3.19 -3.06 -23.03
CA SER A 34 -4.31 -3.04 -23.96
C SER A 34 -4.47 -1.69 -24.66
N LYS A 35 -3.51 -0.77 -24.53
CA LYS A 35 -3.65 0.59 -25.05
C LYS A 35 -3.73 0.64 -26.57
N SER A 36 -2.92 -0.17 -27.26
CA SER A 36 -3.05 -0.38 -28.70
C SER A 36 -4.43 -0.92 -29.06
N GLN A 37 -4.96 -1.87 -28.29
CA GLN A 37 -6.29 -2.46 -28.52
C GLN A 37 -7.41 -1.45 -28.31
N GLU A 38 -7.38 -0.66 -27.23
CA GLU A 38 -8.35 0.41 -26.97
C GLU A 38 -8.32 1.45 -28.09
N ARG A 39 -7.13 1.85 -28.54
CA ARG A 39 -6.98 2.77 -29.67
C ARG A 39 -7.59 2.19 -30.95
N ILE A 40 -7.29 0.93 -31.28
CA ILE A 40 -7.85 0.26 -32.47
C ILE A 40 -9.38 0.15 -32.34
N GLN A 41 -9.90 -0.20 -31.17
CA GLN A 41 -11.34 -0.28 -30.91
C GLN A 41 -12.02 1.08 -31.12
N LEU A 42 -11.40 2.18 -30.69
CA LEU A 42 -11.91 3.53 -30.94
C LEU A 42 -11.96 3.86 -32.44
N GLU A 43 -10.97 3.45 -33.23
CA GLU A 43 -11.00 3.64 -34.69
C GLU A 43 -12.12 2.84 -35.37
N LEU A 44 -12.53 1.71 -34.80
CA LEU A 44 -13.61 0.87 -35.32
C LEU A 44 -15.01 1.46 -35.05
N VAL A 45 -15.15 2.43 -34.14
CA VAL A 45 -16.46 3.01 -33.77
C VAL A 45 -17.10 3.74 -34.95
N CYS A 46 -16.36 4.67 -35.59
CA CYS A 46 -16.79 5.32 -36.83
C CYS A 46 -15.60 5.98 -37.56
N LYS A 47 -15.81 6.33 -38.84
CA LYS A 47 -14.80 7.00 -39.69
C LYS A 47 -14.27 8.30 -39.07
N ARG A 48 -15.10 9.01 -38.31
CA ARG A 48 -14.70 10.26 -37.65
C ARG A 48 -13.70 10.01 -36.52
N PHE A 49 -13.93 9.01 -35.67
CA PHE A 49 -12.94 8.60 -34.67
C PHE A 49 -11.65 8.13 -35.32
N GLN A 50 -11.73 7.32 -36.37
CA GLN A 50 -10.56 6.89 -37.13
C GLN A 50 -9.71 8.08 -37.61
N ALA A 51 -10.33 9.11 -38.18
CA ALA A 51 -9.62 10.32 -38.61
C ALA A 51 -9.02 11.08 -37.42
N LEU A 52 -9.79 11.28 -36.34
CA LEU A 52 -9.33 12.01 -35.15
C LEU A 52 -8.17 11.29 -34.45
N VAL A 53 -8.27 9.99 -34.22
CA VAL A 53 -7.24 9.17 -33.56
C VAL A 53 -5.93 9.16 -34.36
N ARG A 54 -6.02 9.05 -35.69
CA ARG A 54 -4.86 9.12 -36.60
C ARG A 54 -4.22 10.50 -36.66
N SER A 55 -5.02 11.56 -36.51
CA SER A 55 -4.54 12.94 -36.43
C SER A 55 -4.06 13.35 -35.04
N SER A 56 -4.26 12.52 -34.02
CA SER A 56 -3.92 12.86 -32.64
C SER A 56 -2.42 13.11 -32.50
N PRO A 57 -2.00 14.21 -31.85
CA PRO A 57 -0.58 14.48 -31.61
C PRO A 57 0.04 13.52 -30.60
N SER A 58 -0.80 12.78 -29.85
CA SER A 58 -0.37 11.74 -28.92
C SER A 58 -0.43 10.33 -29.54
N LEU A 59 0.50 9.47 -29.13
CA LEU A 59 0.56 8.04 -29.45
C LEU A 59 0.89 7.27 -28.17
N GLU A 60 0.02 6.35 -27.77
CA GLU A 60 0.25 5.40 -26.68
C GLU A 60 0.11 3.99 -27.26
N TRP A 61 1.12 3.15 -27.10
CA TRP A 61 1.17 1.84 -27.75
C TRP A 61 1.99 0.80 -26.98
N ASP A 62 1.49 -0.42 -26.94
CA ASP A 62 2.19 -1.60 -26.42
C ASP A 62 2.72 -2.49 -27.57
N VAL A 63 4.04 -2.65 -27.62
CA VAL A 63 4.80 -3.46 -28.58
C VAL A 63 5.35 -4.70 -27.87
N ILE A 64 4.42 -5.62 -27.57
CA ILE A 64 4.67 -6.87 -26.84
C ILE A 64 4.35 -8.06 -27.76
N GLY A 65 5.35 -8.88 -28.06
CA GLY A 65 5.25 -9.93 -29.08
C GLY A 65 5.25 -9.44 -30.53
N LEU A 66 5.36 -10.39 -31.48
CA LEU A 66 5.49 -10.10 -32.92
C LEU A 66 4.20 -9.55 -33.56
N GLN A 67 3.04 -9.96 -33.04
CA GLN A 67 1.75 -9.53 -33.61
C GLN A 67 1.48 -8.05 -33.36
N SER A 68 1.67 -7.58 -32.12
CA SER A 68 1.49 -6.16 -31.77
C SER A 68 2.49 -5.27 -32.50
N GLU A 69 3.71 -5.76 -32.74
CA GLU A 69 4.73 -5.11 -33.54
C GLU A 69 4.29 -4.93 -35.00
N SER A 70 3.78 -5.99 -35.65
CA SER A 70 3.27 -5.88 -37.02
C SER A 70 2.10 -4.89 -37.14
N ILE A 71 1.22 -4.86 -36.14
CA ILE A 71 0.11 -3.91 -36.08
C ILE A 71 0.64 -2.48 -35.86
N PHE A 72 1.61 -2.30 -34.95
CA PHE A 72 2.29 -1.02 -34.74
C PHE A 72 2.90 -0.49 -36.03
N TRP A 73 3.59 -1.33 -36.79
CA TRP A 73 4.18 -0.94 -38.07
C TRP A 73 3.14 -0.53 -39.10
N SER A 74 2.11 -1.35 -39.25
CA SER A 74 0.98 -1.05 -40.13
C SER A 74 0.31 0.27 -39.75
N TYR A 75 0.22 0.54 -38.43
CA TYR A 75 -0.32 1.77 -37.89
C TYR A 75 0.54 2.98 -38.22
N MET A 76 1.84 2.91 -37.93
CA MET A 76 2.80 3.99 -38.19
C MET A 76 2.93 4.33 -39.67
N LEU A 77 2.83 3.33 -40.56
CA LEU A 77 2.80 3.54 -42.01
C LEU A 77 1.49 4.16 -42.52
N ALA A 78 0.36 3.83 -41.89
CA ALA A 78 -0.94 4.38 -42.26
C ALA A 78 -1.19 5.80 -41.74
N ARG A 79 -0.38 6.28 -40.78
CA ARG A 79 -0.46 7.65 -40.29
C ARG A 79 0.08 8.62 -41.34
N THR A 80 -0.77 9.55 -41.75
CA THR A 80 -0.45 10.58 -42.75
C THR A 80 -0.03 11.92 -42.16
N THR A 81 -0.08 12.08 -40.83
CA THR A 81 0.19 13.34 -40.13
C THR A 81 1.61 13.37 -39.56
N THR A 82 2.33 14.46 -39.79
CA THR A 82 3.75 14.65 -39.45
C THR A 82 4.02 15.30 -38.08
N SER A 83 3.05 15.30 -37.15
CA SER A 83 3.20 16.04 -35.89
C SER A 83 2.88 15.21 -34.65
N LEU A 84 3.66 14.16 -34.40
CA LEU A 84 3.63 13.47 -33.11
C LEU A 84 4.35 14.32 -32.07
N GLN A 85 3.62 14.79 -31.07
CA GLN A 85 4.17 15.56 -29.96
C GLN A 85 4.44 14.69 -28.74
N LYS A 86 3.60 13.67 -28.51
CA LYS A 86 3.64 12.87 -27.28
C LYS A 86 3.61 11.39 -27.60
N VAL A 87 4.57 10.65 -27.08
CA VAL A 87 4.71 9.22 -27.34
C VAL A 87 4.92 8.48 -26.03
N SER A 88 4.12 7.43 -25.82
CA SER A 88 4.29 6.47 -24.72
C SER A 88 4.33 5.06 -25.31
N LEU A 89 5.45 4.36 -25.11
CA LEU A 89 5.66 3.01 -25.63
C LEU A 89 5.90 2.04 -24.49
N VAL A 90 5.23 0.89 -24.55
CA VAL A 90 5.57 -0.25 -23.70
C VAL A 90 6.16 -1.35 -24.55
N VAL A 91 7.44 -1.67 -24.38
CA VAL A 91 8.18 -2.54 -25.29
C VAL A 91 8.77 -3.73 -24.55
N GLU A 92 8.70 -4.91 -25.15
CA GLU A 92 9.24 -6.14 -24.57
C GLU A 92 10.77 -6.25 -24.74
N ASN A 93 11.30 -5.77 -25.89
CA ASN A 93 12.70 -5.90 -26.28
C ASN A 93 13.27 -4.58 -26.81
N VAL A 94 14.49 -4.23 -26.40
CA VAL A 94 15.17 -2.99 -26.79
C VAL A 94 15.52 -2.95 -28.28
N SER A 95 15.79 -4.08 -28.94
CA SER A 95 16.02 -4.09 -30.39
C SER A 95 14.80 -3.58 -31.16
N ARG A 96 13.61 -4.03 -30.75
CA ARG A 96 12.32 -3.55 -31.28
C ARG A 96 12.09 -2.08 -30.96
N LEU A 97 12.52 -1.63 -29.78
CA LEU A 97 12.44 -0.22 -29.40
C LEU A 97 13.25 0.65 -30.36
N LEU A 98 14.47 0.27 -30.70
CA LEU A 98 15.31 1.07 -31.60
C LEU A 98 14.65 1.24 -32.97
N THR A 99 14.16 0.17 -33.58
CA THR A 99 13.44 0.27 -34.86
C THR A 99 12.19 1.13 -34.72
N GLY A 100 11.38 0.90 -33.68
CA GLY A 100 10.18 1.70 -33.39
C GLY A 100 10.46 3.19 -33.26
N LEU A 101 11.50 3.54 -32.50
CA LEU A 101 11.94 4.92 -32.31
C LEU A 101 12.49 5.54 -33.58
N GLU A 102 13.22 4.83 -34.44
CA GLU A 102 13.68 5.35 -35.73
C GLU A 102 12.50 5.86 -36.57
N ALA A 103 11.41 5.10 -36.63
CA ALA A 103 10.22 5.49 -37.38
C ALA A 103 9.46 6.65 -36.73
N ILE A 104 9.39 6.68 -35.40
CA ILE A 104 8.77 7.79 -34.66
C ILE A 104 9.57 9.07 -34.90
N VAL A 105 10.88 9.04 -34.64
CA VAL A 105 11.78 10.20 -34.80
C VAL A 105 11.73 10.72 -36.24
N ALA A 106 11.75 9.82 -37.25
CA ALA A 106 11.63 10.24 -38.65
C ALA A 106 10.31 10.96 -38.98
N GLN A 107 9.21 10.67 -38.26
CA GLN A 107 7.92 11.34 -38.44
C GLN A 107 7.74 12.56 -37.52
N SER A 108 8.55 12.70 -36.48
CA SER A 108 8.32 13.63 -35.37
C SER A 108 9.51 14.48 -35.01
N GLU A 109 10.56 14.51 -35.83
CA GLU A 109 11.83 15.19 -35.56
C GLU A 109 11.61 16.61 -35.01
N GLU A 110 10.83 17.44 -35.71
CA GLU A 110 10.59 18.83 -35.31
C GLU A 110 9.44 19.03 -34.31
N THR A 111 8.75 17.96 -33.90
CA THR A 111 7.48 18.08 -33.15
C THR A 111 7.42 17.29 -31.85
N LEU A 112 8.30 16.30 -31.65
CA LEU A 112 8.29 15.46 -30.45
C LEU A 112 8.69 16.26 -29.21
N GLU A 113 7.79 16.31 -28.24
CA GLU A 113 7.92 17.04 -26.97
C GLU A 113 8.04 16.09 -25.77
N GLU A 114 7.31 14.98 -25.77
CA GLU A 114 7.26 14.02 -24.65
C GLU A 114 7.46 12.59 -25.16
N LEU A 115 8.44 11.88 -24.59
CA LEU A 115 8.67 10.47 -24.86
C LEU A 115 8.77 9.69 -23.55
N HIS A 116 7.89 8.70 -23.40
CA HIS A 116 7.88 7.76 -22.30
C HIS A 116 8.07 6.36 -22.87
N VAL A 117 9.05 5.61 -22.36
CA VAL A 117 9.36 4.26 -22.82
C VAL A 117 9.51 3.34 -21.62
N PHE A 118 8.72 2.29 -21.63
CA PHE A 118 8.63 1.30 -20.58
C PHE A 118 9.08 -0.04 -21.14
N ILE A 119 10.29 -0.45 -20.79
CA ILE A 119 10.90 -1.68 -21.30
C ILE A 119 10.65 -2.77 -20.27
N VAL A 120 9.78 -3.71 -20.64
CA VAL A 120 9.36 -4.83 -19.77
C VAL A 120 10.43 -5.92 -19.66
N ALA A 121 11.40 -5.90 -20.58
CA ALA A 121 12.59 -6.73 -20.66
C ALA A 121 12.35 -8.25 -20.55
N SER A 122 12.51 -8.92 -21.69
CA SER A 122 13.07 -10.28 -21.75
C SER A 122 14.57 -10.25 -21.44
N SER A 123 15.15 -11.40 -21.08
CA SER A 123 16.48 -11.64 -20.46
C SER A 123 17.75 -11.04 -21.11
N ASP A 124 17.66 -10.19 -22.14
CA ASP A 124 18.80 -9.83 -22.99
C ASP A 124 18.95 -8.31 -23.24
N THR A 125 18.85 -7.51 -22.18
CA THR A 125 19.02 -6.05 -22.25
C THR A 125 20.48 -5.61 -22.41
N SER A 126 21.45 -6.52 -22.28
CA SER A 126 22.89 -6.23 -22.38
C SER A 126 23.36 -5.87 -23.79
N CYS A 127 22.61 -6.27 -24.84
CA CYS A 127 23.00 -6.03 -26.22
C CYS A 127 22.41 -4.76 -26.84
N ALA A 128 21.74 -3.94 -26.04
CA ALA A 128 21.09 -2.73 -26.51
C ALA A 128 22.08 -1.57 -26.72
N ASP A 129 22.07 -1.00 -27.92
CA ASP A 129 22.83 0.22 -28.24
C ASP A 129 22.08 1.46 -27.74
N TYR A 130 22.17 1.72 -26.43
CA TYR A 130 21.58 2.90 -25.83
C TYR A 130 22.26 4.20 -26.30
N GLU A 131 23.54 4.16 -26.68
CA GLU A 131 24.22 5.31 -27.27
C GLU A 131 23.50 5.75 -28.55
N LYS A 132 23.17 4.81 -29.44
CA LYS A 132 22.35 5.06 -30.62
C LYS A 132 20.95 5.58 -30.25
N LEU A 133 20.31 5.01 -29.23
CA LEU A 133 19.00 5.50 -28.75
C LEU A 133 19.05 6.99 -28.39
N PHE A 134 19.98 7.39 -27.52
CA PHE A 134 20.11 8.80 -27.13
C PHE A 134 20.54 9.68 -28.30
N ALA A 135 21.41 9.21 -29.20
CA ALA A 135 21.80 9.98 -30.38
C ALA A 135 20.62 10.25 -31.33
N MET A 136 19.69 9.31 -31.50
CA MET A 136 18.48 9.51 -32.30
C MET A 136 17.54 10.54 -31.66
N LEU A 137 17.35 10.47 -30.33
CA LEU A 137 16.47 11.40 -29.62
C LEU A 137 17.02 12.84 -29.60
N GLN A 138 18.32 13.04 -29.76
CA GLN A 138 18.93 14.36 -29.95
C GLN A 138 18.53 15.04 -31.26
N ALA A 139 18.06 14.28 -32.26
CA ALA A 139 17.50 14.85 -33.47
C ALA A 139 16.18 15.59 -33.20
N CYS A 140 15.54 15.39 -32.04
CA CYS A 140 14.28 16.02 -31.67
C CYS A 140 14.52 17.30 -30.82
N PRO A 141 14.68 18.50 -31.41
CA PRO A 141 15.03 19.72 -30.66
C PRO A 141 13.97 20.14 -29.63
N LYS A 142 12.71 19.72 -29.81
CA LYS A 142 11.60 20.05 -28.90
C LYS A 142 11.42 19.05 -27.76
N LEU A 143 12.20 17.97 -27.72
CA LEU A 143 12.04 16.92 -26.71
C LEU A 143 12.30 17.53 -25.32
N ALA A 144 11.23 17.67 -24.55
CA ALA A 144 11.19 18.31 -23.25
C ALA A 144 11.12 17.29 -22.11
N VAL A 145 10.50 16.13 -22.36
CA VAL A 145 10.33 15.07 -21.38
C VAL A 145 10.84 13.76 -21.97
N LEU A 146 11.79 13.12 -21.29
CA LEU A 146 12.28 11.79 -21.61
C LEU A 146 12.21 10.90 -20.38
N GLU A 147 11.39 9.87 -20.44
CA GLU A 147 11.26 8.86 -19.40
C GLU A 147 11.57 7.49 -20.00
N LEU A 148 12.62 6.83 -19.49
CA LEU A 148 13.00 5.47 -19.85
C LEU A 148 13.00 4.63 -18.57
N VAL A 149 12.20 3.55 -18.56
CA VAL A 149 12.03 2.68 -17.39
C VAL A 149 12.34 1.24 -17.77
N LEU A 150 13.37 0.65 -17.15
CA LEU A 150 13.75 -0.76 -17.28
C LEU A 150 13.21 -1.56 -16.08
N PHE A 151 12.17 -2.36 -16.26
CA PHE A 151 11.51 -3.04 -15.12
C PHE A 151 12.33 -4.16 -14.47
N ARG A 152 13.16 -4.88 -15.23
CA ARG A 152 13.81 -6.12 -14.76
C ARG A 152 15.32 -6.15 -14.91
N SER A 153 15.89 -5.08 -15.45
CA SER A 153 17.29 -5.02 -15.80
C SER A 153 17.96 -3.81 -15.20
N LYS A 154 19.22 -3.98 -14.85
CA LYS A 154 20.12 -2.86 -14.56
C LYS A 154 21.12 -2.78 -15.70
N VAL A 155 21.18 -1.63 -16.36
CA VAL A 155 22.08 -1.39 -17.49
C VAL A 155 23.04 -0.29 -17.11
N ASP A 156 24.33 -0.56 -17.26
CA ASP A 156 25.36 0.48 -17.15
C ASP A 156 25.35 1.31 -18.45
N LEU A 157 25.09 2.62 -18.31
CA LEU A 157 25.21 3.59 -19.38
C LEU A 157 26.66 4.04 -19.45
N ASP A 158 27.33 3.59 -20.50
CA ASP A 158 28.66 4.03 -20.89
C ASP A 158 28.58 4.56 -22.33
N PHE A 159 28.88 5.86 -22.49
CA PHE A 159 28.83 6.53 -23.79
C PHE A 159 30.26 6.64 -24.31
N VAL A 160 30.57 5.90 -25.38
CA VAL A 160 31.90 5.95 -25.99
C VAL A 160 32.15 7.31 -26.61
N LYS A 161 31.10 7.90 -27.21
CA LYS A 161 31.14 9.27 -27.72
C LYS A 161 30.32 10.20 -26.83
N PRO A 162 30.81 11.42 -26.57
CA PRO A 162 30.02 12.41 -25.85
C PRO A 162 28.76 12.74 -26.63
N LEU A 163 27.63 12.62 -25.94
CA LEU A 163 26.30 12.99 -26.44
C LEU A 163 26.25 14.50 -26.75
N LYS A 164 25.45 14.90 -27.75
CA LYS A 164 25.15 16.32 -27.99
C LYS A 164 24.20 16.88 -26.92
N PRO A 165 24.22 18.20 -26.64
CA PRO A 165 23.28 18.78 -25.70
C PRO A 165 21.82 18.69 -26.17
N TYR A 166 20.92 18.28 -25.28
CA TYR A 166 19.47 18.39 -25.47
C TYR A 166 19.01 19.81 -25.14
N GLN A 167 18.53 20.53 -26.15
CA GLN A 167 18.23 21.96 -26.02
C GLN A 167 16.99 22.24 -25.16
N SER A 168 15.98 21.38 -25.24
CA SER A 168 14.67 21.61 -24.59
C SER A 168 14.38 20.67 -23.42
N LEU A 169 15.24 19.68 -23.16
CA LEU A 169 14.96 18.63 -22.18
C LEU A 169 14.96 19.19 -20.76
N ARG A 170 13.76 19.20 -20.16
CA ARG A 170 13.48 19.70 -18.80
C ARG A 170 13.20 18.59 -17.79
N LEU A 171 12.89 17.38 -18.25
CA LEU A 171 12.70 16.20 -17.42
C LEU A 171 13.39 15.00 -18.05
N LEU A 172 14.25 14.34 -17.27
CA LEU A 172 14.89 13.08 -17.61
C LEU A 172 14.67 12.09 -16.47
N LEU A 173 14.02 10.96 -16.76
CA LEU A 173 13.85 9.86 -15.83
C LEU A 173 14.47 8.61 -16.45
N LEU A 174 15.43 7.99 -15.76
CA LEU A 174 16.14 6.80 -16.20
C LEU A 174 16.08 5.73 -15.10
N ASP A 175 14.97 4.99 -15.02
CA ASP A 175 14.83 3.91 -14.05
C ASP A 175 15.44 2.60 -14.59
N GLY A 176 16.17 1.90 -13.72
CA GLY A 176 16.96 0.72 -14.06
C GLY A 176 18.25 1.00 -14.84
N PHE A 177 18.66 2.26 -15.00
CA PHE A 177 19.96 2.62 -15.56
C PHE A 177 20.96 2.95 -14.44
N ARG A 178 22.22 2.58 -14.66
CA ARG A 178 23.37 2.91 -13.81
C ARG A 178 24.29 3.79 -14.62
N VAL A 179 24.68 4.93 -14.07
CA VAL A 179 25.67 5.81 -14.69
C VAL A 179 26.92 5.76 -13.83
N HIS A 180 28.05 5.40 -14.42
CA HIS A 180 29.31 5.40 -13.68
C HIS A 180 29.65 6.85 -13.26
N GLU A 181 30.23 7.04 -12.08
CA GLU A 181 30.50 8.38 -11.54
C GLU A 181 31.40 9.21 -12.47
N SER A 182 32.37 8.56 -13.11
CA SER A 182 33.24 9.19 -14.11
C SER A 182 32.50 9.69 -15.35
N ALA A 183 31.38 9.06 -15.72
CA ALA A 183 30.57 9.42 -16.89
C ALA A 183 29.45 10.41 -16.54
N LEU A 184 29.08 10.53 -15.26
CA LEU A 184 27.96 11.35 -14.82
C LEU A 184 28.15 12.82 -15.21
N ASN A 185 29.32 13.40 -14.98
CA ASN A 185 29.56 14.81 -15.32
C ASN A 185 29.42 15.07 -16.83
N ALA A 186 30.00 14.20 -17.66
CA ALA A 186 29.85 14.28 -19.11
C ALA A 186 28.38 14.13 -19.54
N LEU A 187 27.63 13.24 -18.88
CA LEU A 187 26.20 13.08 -19.12
C LEU A 187 25.42 14.35 -18.72
N LEU A 188 25.71 14.96 -17.56
CA LEU A 188 25.07 16.19 -17.11
C LEU A 188 25.35 17.38 -18.03
N GLU A 189 26.53 17.40 -18.67
CA GLU A 189 26.85 18.43 -19.65
C GLU A 189 25.92 18.40 -20.87
N THR A 190 25.35 17.24 -21.18
CA THR A 190 24.41 17.03 -22.28
C THR A 190 23.00 17.54 -21.96
N PHE A 191 22.71 17.90 -20.71
CA PHE A 191 21.41 18.38 -20.28
C PHE A 191 21.50 19.78 -19.64
N PRO A 192 21.77 20.83 -20.44
CA PRO A 192 22.05 22.17 -19.91
C PRO A 192 20.92 22.74 -19.06
N LEU A 193 19.65 22.47 -19.41
CA LEU A 193 18.49 22.93 -18.64
C LEU A 193 18.29 22.16 -17.32
N LEU A 194 18.93 21.00 -17.17
CA LEU A 194 18.93 20.22 -15.94
C LEU A 194 20.10 20.60 -15.01
N ARG A 195 21.07 21.43 -15.43
CA ARG A 195 22.26 21.76 -14.61
C ARG A 195 21.94 22.53 -13.33
N ASN A 196 20.93 23.39 -13.36
CA ASN A 196 20.47 24.17 -12.18
C ASN A 196 19.51 23.39 -11.29
N GLN A 197 19.34 22.12 -11.62
CA GLN A 197 18.26 21.27 -11.22
C GLN A 197 18.99 20.17 -10.38
N LYS A 198 18.53 19.88 -9.15
CA LYS A 198 19.30 19.11 -8.16
C LYS A 198 19.29 17.60 -8.44
N PHE A 199 20.39 17.06 -8.95
CA PHE A 199 20.61 15.62 -9.10
C PHE A 199 20.89 14.96 -7.76
N GLU A 200 20.52 13.69 -7.66
CA GLU A 200 20.40 13.01 -6.41
C GLU A 200 20.67 11.46 -6.72
N LYS A 201 21.02 10.53 -5.80
CA LYS A 201 21.35 9.08 -6.04
C LYS A 201 20.24 8.06 -5.63
N PRO A 202 19.93 6.99 -6.41
CA PRO A 202 18.92 6.00 -6.02
C PRO A 202 19.33 5.25 -4.74
N MET A 203 18.38 5.01 -3.83
CA MET A 203 18.59 4.15 -2.66
C MET A 203 18.90 2.72 -3.12
N ASN A 204 20.16 2.33 -3.07
CA ASN A 204 20.56 0.93 -3.15
C ASN A 204 20.15 0.22 -1.86
N LEU A 205 19.21 -0.72 -1.94
CA LEU A 205 19.07 -1.80 -0.96
C LEU A 205 20.19 -2.83 -1.24
N PHE A 206 21.07 -3.03 -0.24
CA PHE A 206 22.37 -3.73 -0.12
C PHE A 206 22.64 -4.98 -1.02
N ASN A 207 23.89 -5.28 -1.44
CA ASN A 207 25.01 -5.78 -0.62
C ASN A 207 26.39 -5.19 -1.00
N PHE A 208 27.09 -4.59 -0.03
CA PHE A 208 28.55 -4.48 0.00
C PHE A 208 29.05 -5.17 1.27
N THR A 209 29.65 -6.35 1.12
CA THR A 209 30.57 -6.93 2.12
C THR A 209 31.98 -6.60 1.67
N GLY A 210 32.48 -5.42 2.04
CA GLY A 210 33.86 -5.02 1.84
C GLY A 210 34.28 -4.08 2.96
N PRO A 211 35.30 -4.42 3.77
CA PRO A 211 35.74 -3.55 4.85
C PRO A 211 36.66 -2.45 4.30
N GLY A 212 36.36 -1.18 4.62
CA GLY A 212 37.38 -0.14 4.69
C GLY A 212 37.39 0.95 3.63
N ILE A 213 36.25 1.43 3.13
CA ILE A 213 36.19 2.71 2.42
C ILE A 213 35.33 3.67 3.24
N GLU A 214 35.95 4.73 3.74
CA GLU A 214 35.26 5.86 4.36
C GLU A 214 34.34 6.51 3.31
N GLU A 215 33.04 6.55 3.60
CA GLU A 215 32.03 7.11 2.71
C GLU A 215 32.08 8.65 2.67
N PRO A 216 32.22 9.29 1.49
CA PRO A 216 31.89 10.69 1.35
C PRO A 216 30.36 10.85 1.30
N SER A 217 29.85 11.73 2.16
CA SER A 217 28.42 11.99 2.38
C SER A 217 27.71 12.61 1.17
N TRP A 218 26.86 11.84 0.48
CA TRP A 218 25.89 12.40 -0.47
C TRP A 218 24.60 11.56 -0.44
N SER A 219 23.48 12.20 -0.09
CA SER A 219 22.17 11.55 0.12
C SER A 219 21.07 12.15 -0.77
N ASN A 220 20.13 11.26 -1.16
CA ASN A 220 18.82 11.44 -1.85
C ASN A 220 18.93 11.35 -3.39
N LEU A 221 17.94 10.73 -4.12
CA LEU A 221 17.35 10.83 -5.53
C LEU A 221 15.89 10.57 -5.35
N PHE A 222 15.01 11.52 -5.71
CA PHE A 222 13.93 11.45 -6.72
C PHE A 222 13.36 12.86 -6.97
N TRP A 223 12.88 13.16 -8.20
CA TRP A 223 12.47 14.52 -8.60
C TRP A 223 10.97 14.68 -8.75
N TRP A 224 10.42 15.69 -8.06
CA TRP A 224 9.08 16.25 -8.30
C TRP A 224 9.11 17.75 -8.03
N ASP A 225 8.60 18.54 -8.98
CA ASP A 225 8.33 19.97 -8.82
C ASP A 225 7.35 20.18 -7.66
N SER A 226 7.81 20.87 -6.62
CA SER A 226 6.93 21.65 -5.77
C SER A 226 7.60 22.99 -5.50
N LYS A 227 6.90 24.08 -5.84
CA LYS A 227 7.16 25.41 -5.34
C LYS A 227 6.92 25.46 -3.82
N SER A 228 7.78 24.83 -3.03
CA SER A 228 7.90 25.06 -1.60
C SER A 228 9.21 24.47 -1.13
N GLY A 229 10.22 25.31 -1.00
CA GLY A 229 11.52 24.91 -0.48
C GLY A 229 11.40 24.49 0.99
N VAL A 230 11.51 23.19 1.26
CA VAL A 230 12.05 22.64 2.51
C VAL A 230 12.75 21.33 2.19
N THR A 231 14.06 21.28 2.43
CA THR A 231 14.93 20.11 2.30
C THR A 231 14.68 19.10 3.42
N GLN A 232 14.22 17.89 3.09
CA GLN A 232 14.61 16.62 3.74
C GLN A 232 13.87 15.43 3.09
N CYS A 233 14.67 14.51 2.53
CA CYS A 233 14.42 13.11 2.16
C CYS A 233 12.96 12.74 1.82
N VAL A 234 12.63 12.77 0.53
CA VAL A 234 11.36 12.28 -0.03
C VAL A 234 11.64 10.95 -0.70
N ALA A 235 11.15 9.84 -0.12
CA ALA A 235 11.09 8.57 -0.84
C ALA A 235 10.06 8.71 -1.98
N PRO A 236 10.31 8.12 -3.17
CA PRO A 236 9.39 8.23 -4.29
C PRO A 236 8.13 7.45 -3.97
N VAL A 237 7.00 8.13 -3.87
CA VAL A 237 5.71 7.44 -3.82
C VAL A 237 5.24 7.26 -5.26
N PRO A 238 4.87 6.04 -5.68
CA PRO A 238 4.25 5.79 -6.97
C PRO A 238 3.10 6.78 -7.23
N ARG A 239 3.09 7.49 -8.38
CA ARG A 239 2.03 8.46 -8.76
C ARG A 239 0.63 7.87 -8.69
N THR A 240 0.53 6.57 -8.95
CA THR A 240 -0.72 5.87 -9.07
C THR A 240 -0.67 4.58 -8.25
N PRO A 241 -1.76 4.22 -7.55
CA PRO A 241 -1.92 2.91 -6.92
C PRO A 241 -1.71 1.74 -7.90
N ARG A 242 -1.92 2.01 -9.19
CA ARG A 242 -1.76 1.05 -10.28
C ARG A 242 -0.31 0.66 -10.51
N LEU A 243 0.64 1.60 -10.38
CA LEU A 243 2.07 1.26 -10.49
C LEU A 243 2.49 0.30 -9.36
N VAL A 244 1.90 0.44 -8.17
CA VAL A 244 2.11 -0.50 -7.05
C VAL A 244 1.58 -1.89 -7.39
N LEU A 245 0.34 -1.99 -7.91
CA LEU A 245 -0.23 -3.25 -8.38
C LEU A 245 0.63 -3.90 -9.45
N MET A 246 1.09 -3.13 -10.42
CA MET A 246 1.93 -3.65 -11.49
C MET A 246 3.28 -4.17 -11.00
N ILE A 247 3.92 -3.47 -10.08
CA ILE A 247 5.16 -3.94 -9.46
C ILE A 247 4.90 -5.28 -8.77
N ILE A 248 3.80 -5.40 -8.02
CA ILE A 248 3.38 -6.64 -7.34
C ILE A 248 3.06 -7.77 -8.33
N GLU A 249 2.43 -7.47 -9.46
CA GLU A 249 2.04 -8.47 -10.47
C GLU A 249 3.23 -8.97 -11.33
N ARG A 250 4.27 -8.16 -11.50
CA ARG A 250 5.31 -8.41 -12.53
C ARG A 250 6.70 -8.77 -12.03
N GLU A 251 7.12 -8.31 -10.85
CA GLU A 251 8.41 -8.72 -10.30
C GLU A 251 8.31 -10.10 -9.61
N PRO A 252 9.44 -10.81 -9.38
CA PRO A 252 9.46 -11.88 -8.39
C PRO A 252 8.88 -11.31 -7.10
N ARG A 253 7.72 -11.83 -6.70
CA ARG A 253 6.79 -11.15 -5.78
C ARG A 253 7.46 -10.64 -4.51
N THR A 254 8.47 -11.33 -4.00
CA THR A 254 9.24 -10.91 -2.82
C THR A 254 9.97 -9.57 -3.03
N HIS A 255 10.54 -9.31 -4.21
CA HIS A 255 11.33 -8.10 -4.49
C HIS A 255 10.46 -6.84 -4.63
N ALA A 256 9.29 -6.98 -5.27
CA ALA A 256 8.27 -5.92 -5.33
C ALA A 256 7.81 -5.49 -3.94
N LEU A 257 7.45 -6.48 -3.11
CA LEU A 257 6.96 -6.25 -1.77
C LEU A 257 8.06 -5.65 -0.88
N ASP A 258 9.33 -6.04 -1.04
CA ASP A 258 10.46 -5.44 -0.32
C ASP A 258 10.72 -3.98 -0.72
N LYS A 259 10.67 -3.65 -2.03
CA LYS A 259 10.78 -2.27 -2.50
C LYS A 259 9.66 -1.40 -1.93
N LEU A 260 8.42 -1.87 -2.03
CA LEU A 260 7.26 -1.14 -1.52
C LEU A 260 7.32 -1.01 0.01
N LYS A 261 7.74 -2.06 0.72
CA LYS A 261 7.92 -2.02 2.17
C LYS A 261 8.93 -0.94 2.52
N GLY A 262 10.07 -0.89 1.83
CA GLY A 262 11.10 0.14 1.99
C GLY A 262 10.58 1.56 1.78
N LEU A 263 9.69 1.77 0.81
CA LEU A 263 9.04 3.07 0.58
C LEU A 263 8.10 3.46 1.73
N MET A 264 7.47 2.47 2.37
CA MET A 264 6.42 2.69 3.38
C MET A 264 6.92 2.74 4.82
N VAL A 265 8.21 2.50 5.08
CA VAL A 265 8.80 2.65 6.43
C VAL A 265 8.82 4.12 6.90
N GLY A 266 8.64 5.10 6.00
CA GLY A 266 8.56 6.53 6.36
C GLY A 266 7.13 7.08 6.45
N CYS A 267 6.80 7.77 7.55
CA CYS A 267 5.45 8.34 7.79
C CYS A 267 4.95 9.25 6.66
N ARG A 268 5.83 10.00 5.98
CA ARG A 268 5.43 10.89 4.88
C ARG A 268 5.01 10.13 3.62
N ALA A 269 5.75 9.08 3.25
CA ALA A 269 5.45 8.28 2.07
C ALA A 269 4.14 7.51 2.25
N ALA A 270 3.94 6.94 3.44
CA ALA A 270 2.68 6.30 3.82
C ALA A 270 1.50 7.29 3.75
N ARG A 271 1.67 8.53 4.24
CA ARG A 271 0.65 9.57 4.14
C ARG A 271 0.33 9.94 2.69
N VAL A 272 1.34 10.20 1.86
CA VAL A 272 1.12 10.51 0.44
C VAL A 272 0.42 9.34 -0.27
N ALA A 273 0.86 8.10 -0.03
CA ALA A 273 0.26 6.92 -0.64
C ALA A 273 -1.21 6.74 -0.22
N SER A 274 -1.52 6.93 1.07
CA SER A 274 -2.89 6.83 1.58
C SER A 274 -3.86 7.86 0.99
N ASN A 275 -3.35 9.02 0.56
CA ASN A 275 -4.13 10.07 -0.08
C ASN A 275 -4.36 9.83 -1.57
N LEU A 276 -3.71 8.82 -2.17
CA LEU A 276 -3.97 8.46 -3.56
C LEU A 276 -5.34 7.77 -3.68
N PRO A 277 -6.26 8.28 -4.51
CA PRO A 277 -7.57 7.68 -4.69
C PRO A 277 -7.47 6.20 -5.08
N GLY A 278 -8.11 5.33 -4.30
CA GLY A 278 -8.13 3.87 -4.55
C GLY A 278 -6.95 3.09 -3.97
N TYR A 279 -5.94 3.75 -3.37
CA TYR A 279 -4.77 3.03 -2.85
C TYR A 279 -5.11 2.10 -1.69
N LEU A 280 -5.90 2.60 -0.74
CA LEU A 280 -6.31 1.83 0.41
C LEU A 280 -7.26 0.70 0.01
N ASP A 281 -8.18 0.94 -0.94
CA ASP A 281 -9.04 -0.10 -1.52
C ASP A 281 -8.21 -1.26 -2.10
N VAL A 282 -7.14 -0.92 -2.81
CA VAL A 282 -6.20 -1.91 -3.34
C VAL A 282 -5.50 -2.69 -2.23
N LEU A 283 -4.98 -2.03 -1.19
CA LEU A 283 -4.33 -2.74 -0.09
C LEU A 283 -5.30 -3.67 0.66
N VAL A 284 -6.55 -3.22 0.86
CA VAL A 284 -7.61 -4.02 1.46
C VAL A 284 -7.94 -5.24 0.58
N ALA A 285 -8.07 -5.07 -0.74
CA ALA A 285 -8.28 -6.19 -1.65
C ALA A 285 -7.08 -7.16 -1.67
N LEU A 286 -5.84 -6.65 -1.58
CA LEU A 286 -4.64 -7.48 -1.52
C LEU A 286 -4.54 -8.28 -0.22
N MET A 287 -5.21 -7.87 0.86
CA MET A 287 -5.28 -8.66 2.09
C MET A 287 -6.10 -9.93 1.92
N THR A 288 -7.09 -9.98 1.05
CA THR A 288 -7.89 -11.20 0.83
C THR A 288 -7.35 -12.08 -0.31
N HIS A 289 -6.30 -11.63 -0.99
CA HIS A 289 -5.67 -12.33 -2.11
C HIS A 289 -5.19 -13.75 -1.74
N ASP A 290 -5.28 -14.73 -2.64
CA ASP A 290 -4.93 -16.14 -2.36
C ASP A 290 -3.47 -16.38 -1.95
N ASN A 291 -2.58 -15.48 -2.34
CA ASN A 291 -1.14 -15.56 -2.06
C ASN A 291 -0.79 -14.99 -0.67
N GLN A 292 -0.27 -15.86 0.21
CA GLN A 292 0.11 -15.50 1.58
C GLN A 292 1.12 -14.34 1.69
N SER A 293 2.12 -14.25 0.79
CA SER A 293 3.13 -13.19 0.85
C SER A 293 2.52 -11.82 0.53
N ILE A 294 1.60 -11.78 -0.44
CA ILE A 294 0.86 -10.56 -0.81
C ILE A 294 -0.03 -10.12 0.35
N ARG A 295 -0.80 -11.06 0.92
CA ARG A 295 -1.61 -10.83 2.12
C ARG A 295 -0.80 -10.23 3.26
N ARG A 296 0.34 -10.85 3.57
CA ARG A 296 1.23 -10.41 4.65
C ARG A 296 1.77 -9.00 4.39
N PHE A 297 2.24 -8.74 3.17
CA PHE A 297 2.72 -7.42 2.78
C PHE A 297 1.62 -6.35 2.87
N ALA A 298 0.42 -6.65 2.38
CA ALA A 298 -0.70 -5.72 2.40
C ALA A 298 -1.08 -5.36 3.83
N GLY A 299 -1.20 -6.37 4.71
CA GLY A 299 -1.44 -6.15 6.14
C GLY A 299 -0.35 -5.33 6.83
N HIS A 300 0.93 -5.65 6.61
CA HIS A 300 2.03 -4.87 7.19
C HIS A 300 2.05 -3.42 6.68
N THR A 301 1.86 -3.23 5.38
CA THR A 301 1.83 -1.90 4.77
C THR A 301 0.67 -1.09 5.32
N LEU A 302 -0.52 -1.70 5.41
CA LEU A 302 -1.69 -1.06 5.99
C LEU A 302 -1.45 -0.69 7.46
N PHE A 303 -0.84 -1.57 8.25
CA PHE A 303 -0.44 -1.30 9.63
C PHE A 303 0.47 -0.07 9.76
N HIS A 304 1.49 0.04 8.90
CA HIS A 304 2.35 1.21 8.90
C HIS A 304 1.61 2.49 8.48
N ILE A 305 0.68 2.39 7.53
CA ILE A 305 -0.16 3.51 7.13
C ILE A 305 -1.01 3.98 8.30
N VAL A 306 -1.79 3.10 8.93
CA VAL A 306 -2.76 3.47 9.99
C VAL A 306 -2.12 3.93 11.30
N ASN A 307 -0.80 3.91 11.43
CA ASN A 307 -0.15 4.51 12.58
C ASN A 307 -0.18 6.05 12.52
N ASP A 308 -0.50 6.64 11.37
CA ASP A 308 -0.69 8.09 11.19
C ASP A 308 -2.16 8.49 11.32
N ASP A 309 -2.47 9.50 12.14
CA ASP A 309 -3.85 9.91 12.44
C ASP A 309 -4.66 10.33 11.20
N ASP A 310 -4.01 10.99 10.24
CA ASP A 310 -4.67 11.46 9.03
C ASP A 310 -5.05 10.29 8.12
N THR A 311 -4.16 9.30 7.97
CA THR A 311 -4.42 8.13 7.13
C THR A 311 -5.46 7.21 7.76
N ARG A 312 -5.55 7.12 9.10
CA ARG A 312 -6.63 6.41 9.80
C ARG A 312 -7.99 6.93 9.35
N LYS A 313 -8.18 8.25 9.37
CA LYS A 313 -9.43 8.90 8.93
C LYS A 313 -9.75 8.67 7.46
N VAL A 314 -8.75 8.42 6.62
CA VAL A 314 -8.98 8.03 5.22
C VAL A 314 -9.42 6.57 5.15
N LEU A 315 -8.75 5.68 5.89
CA LEU A 315 -9.09 4.25 5.90
C LEU A 315 -10.51 3.99 6.43
N THR A 316 -10.98 4.77 7.41
CA THR A 316 -12.35 4.62 7.95
C THR A 316 -13.44 4.98 6.94
N ARG A 317 -13.10 5.76 5.90
CA ARG A 317 -14.00 6.08 4.79
C ARG A 317 -14.03 4.99 3.73
N VAL A 318 -13.06 4.08 3.74
CA VAL A 318 -13.05 2.90 2.87
C VAL A 318 -13.97 1.87 3.50
N GLY A 319 -15.24 1.87 3.08
CA GLY A 319 -16.29 1.03 3.70
C GLY A 319 -15.95 -0.46 3.76
N THR A 320 -15.15 -0.96 2.81
CA THR A 320 -14.71 -2.36 2.74
C THR A 320 -13.49 -2.68 3.59
N ALA A 321 -12.81 -1.68 4.17
CA ALA A 321 -11.55 -1.89 4.89
C ALA A 321 -11.73 -2.77 6.13
N VAL A 322 -12.78 -2.52 6.90
CA VAL A 322 -13.06 -3.30 8.12
C VAL A 322 -13.49 -4.72 7.78
N GLU A 323 -14.28 -4.90 6.73
CA GLU A 323 -14.69 -6.22 6.22
C GLU A 323 -13.49 -7.03 5.72
N GLY A 324 -12.59 -6.40 4.97
CA GLY A 324 -11.34 -7.02 4.52
C GLY A 324 -10.40 -7.36 5.67
N LEU A 325 -10.28 -6.51 6.70
CA LEU A 325 -9.53 -6.81 7.94
C LEU A 325 -10.14 -7.97 8.73
N LEU A 326 -11.46 -8.04 8.78
CA LEU A 326 -12.19 -9.13 9.42
C LEU A 326 -11.98 -10.46 8.71
N GLU A 327 -12.08 -10.46 7.38
CA GLU A 327 -11.80 -11.64 6.56
C GLU A 327 -10.33 -12.06 6.71
N TYR A 328 -9.41 -11.11 6.65
CA TYR A 328 -7.98 -11.32 6.86
C TYR A 328 -7.64 -11.98 8.21
N CYS A 329 -8.38 -11.59 9.25
CA CYS A 329 -8.27 -12.14 10.61
C CYS A 329 -8.84 -13.57 10.71
N GLY A 330 -9.92 -13.87 10.00
CA GLY A 330 -10.63 -15.16 10.07
C GLY A 330 -9.95 -16.32 9.32
N GLN A 331 -8.95 -16.06 8.49
CA GLN A 331 -8.28 -17.10 7.69
C GLN A 331 -7.34 -17.97 8.55
N SER A 332 -7.63 -19.28 8.61
CA SER A 332 -6.98 -20.27 9.50
C SER A 332 -5.77 -21.01 8.91
N ASP A 333 -5.00 -20.40 8.00
CA ASP A 333 -3.85 -21.04 7.35
C ASP A 333 -2.52 -20.98 8.16
N LEU A 334 -1.45 -21.56 7.59
CA LEU A 334 -0.08 -21.45 8.12
C LEU A 334 0.35 -19.97 8.12
N GLY A 335 0.30 -19.30 9.27
CA GLY A 335 0.55 -17.85 9.39
C GLY A 335 -0.65 -17.02 9.81
N ALA A 336 -1.78 -17.67 10.13
CA ALA A 336 -2.97 -17.04 10.71
C ALA A 336 -2.65 -16.15 11.91
N GLN A 337 -1.78 -16.59 12.83
CA GLN A 337 -1.41 -15.84 14.04
C GLN A 337 -0.87 -14.44 13.74
N LEU A 338 0.15 -14.32 12.87
CA LEU A 338 0.73 -13.03 12.54
C LEU A 338 -0.28 -12.11 11.84
N ARG A 339 -1.11 -12.67 10.95
CA ARG A 339 -2.17 -11.90 10.28
C ARG A 339 -3.22 -11.41 11.26
N GLN A 340 -3.70 -12.28 12.13
CA GLN A 340 -4.63 -11.94 13.20
C GLN A 340 -4.06 -10.82 14.04
N ARG A 341 -2.80 -10.93 14.47
CA ARG A 341 -2.09 -9.89 15.22
C ARG A 341 -2.05 -8.54 14.48
N ILE A 342 -1.70 -8.54 13.19
CA ILE A 342 -1.67 -7.32 12.37
C ILE A 342 -3.08 -6.74 12.20
N ALA A 343 -4.07 -7.58 11.87
CA ALA A 343 -5.45 -7.16 11.69
C ALA A 343 -5.99 -6.50 12.96
N LEU A 344 -5.78 -7.18 14.09
CA LEU A 344 -6.18 -6.75 15.42
C LEU A 344 -5.57 -5.39 15.76
N LYS A 345 -4.27 -5.21 15.53
CA LYS A 345 -3.59 -3.92 15.72
C LYS A 345 -4.17 -2.81 14.85
N ILE A 346 -4.44 -3.09 13.58
CA ILE A 346 -5.06 -2.11 12.68
C ILE A 346 -6.47 -1.74 13.20
N LEU A 347 -7.26 -2.73 13.60
CA LEU A 347 -8.63 -2.54 14.08
C LEU A 347 -8.70 -1.76 15.39
N GLY A 348 -7.80 -2.00 16.35
CA GLY A 348 -7.74 -1.20 17.57
C GLY A 348 -7.29 0.23 17.29
N LEU A 349 -6.31 0.43 16.39
CA LEU A 349 -5.93 1.78 15.95
C LEU A 349 -7.11 2.51 15.30
N LEU A 350 -7.93 1.82 14.51
CA LEU A 350 -9.14 2.40 13.93
C LEU A 350 -10.17 2.72 15.01
N ALA A 351 -10.32 1.87 16.03
CA ALA A 351 -11.27 2.05 17.14
C ALA A 351 -11.10 3.37 17.91
N CYS A 352 -9.89 3.93 17.94
CA CYS A 352 -9.62 5.24 18.56
C CYS A 352 -10.39 6.39 17.89
N ASP A 353 -10.84 6.25 16.64
CA ASP A 353 -11.62 7.28 15.94
C ASP A 353 -13.13 7.04 16.11
N GLY A 354 -13.87 8.10 16.47
CA GLY A 354 -15.29 8.06 16.82
C GLY A 354 -16.19 7.43 15.76
N GLN A 355 -15.88 7.64 14.47
CA GLN A 355 -16.62 7.07 13.35
C GLN A 355 -16.35 5.57 13.14
N SER A 356 -15.17 5.08 13.51
CA SER A 356 -14.81 3.67 13.39
C SER A 356 -15.45 2.80 14.47
N LYS A 357 -15.92 3.40 15.57
CA LYS A 357 -16.39 2.66 16.75
C LYS A 357 -17.53 1.69 16.43
N GLU A 358 -18.42 2.02 15.51
CA GLU A 358 -19.49 1.11 15.05
C GLU A 358 -18.92 -0.09 14.28
N ALA A 359 -17.92 0.15 13.42
CA ALA A 359 -17.25 -0.90 12.66
C ALA A 359 -16.39 -1.78 13.58
N THR A 360 -15.76 -1.19 14.60
CA THR A 360 -15.09 -1.92 15.69
C THR A 360 -16.10 -2.70 16.52
N ALA A 361 -17.30 -2.19 16.79
CA ALA A 361 -18.34 -2.94 17.49
C ALA A 361 -18.81 -4.17 16.70
N ALA A 362 -18.94 -4.06 15.37
CA ALA A 362 -19.18 -5.21 14.50
C ALA A 362 -18.01 -6.20 14.53
N PHE A 363 -16.77 -5.71 14.62
CA PHE A 363 -15.59 -6.54 14.85
C PHE A 363 -15.65 -7.27 16.20
N LEU A 364 -16.06 -6.59 17.26
CA LEU A 364 -16.20 -7.18 18.58
C LEU A 364 -17.24 -8.30 18.60
N GLN A 365 -18.25 -8.28 17.74
CA GLN A 365 -19.14 -9.45 17.61
C GLN A 365 -18.41 -10.71 17.10
N ARG A 366 -17.22 -10.57 16.52
CA ARG A 366 -16.30 -11.67 16.13
C ARG A 366 -15.16 -11.90 17.12
N VAL A 367 -15.38 -11.59 18.39
CA VAL A 367 -14.46 -11.80 19.54
C VAL A 367 -13.97 -13.24 19.71
N GLU A 368 -14.48 -14.23 18.97
CA GLU A 368 -13.94 -15.59 18.95
C GLU A 368 -12.42 -15.64 18.70
N VAL A 369 -11.89 -14.75 17.85
CA VAL A 369 -10.44 -14.66 17.63
C VAL A 369 -9.72 -14.18 18.88
N LEU A 370 -10.22 -13.11 19.52
CA LEU A 370 -9.65 -12.60 20.77
C LEU A 370 -9.71 -13.67 21.87
N ASN A 371 -10.85 -14.36 22.02
CA ASN A 371 -11.01 -15.46 22.97
C ASN A 371 -10.00 -16.57 22.72
N SER A 372 -9.82 -16.97 21.46
CA SER A 372 -8.84 -17.99 21.10
C SER A 372 -7.41 -17.56 21.43
N LEU A 373 -7.05 -16.29 21.24
CA LEU A 373 -5.73 -15.78 21.62
C LEU A 373 -5.57 -15.74 23.15
N LEU A 374 -6.58 -15.30 23.88
CA LEU A 374 -6.58 -15.29 25.35
C LEU A 374 -6.50 -16.70 25.94
N GLU A 375 -7.14 -17.70 25.34
CA GLU A 375 -7.15 -19.08 25.81
C GLU A 375 -5.91 -19.89 25.37
N LYS A 376 -5.46 -19.71 24.12
CA LYS A 376 -4.48 -20.61 23.48
C LYS A 376 -3.23 -19.91 22.95
N GLY A 377 -3.22 -18.59 22.88
CA GLY A 377 -2.09 -17.81 22.35
C GLY A 377 -0.86 -17.84 23.24
N THR A 378 0.30 -17.45 22.73
CA THR A 378 1.51 -17.23 23.53
C THR A 378 1.36 -16.01 24.45
N LEU A 379 2.29 -15.78 25.38
CA LEU A 379 2.27 -14.58 26.23
C LEU A 379 2.19 -13.30 25.39
N ASP A 380 3.09 -13.12 24.41
CA ASP A 380 3.08 -11.96 23.51
C ASP A 380 1.73 -11.77 22.79
N GLU A 381 1.08 -12.86 22.41
CA GLU A 381 -0.24 -12.83 21.76
C GLU A 381 -1.36 -12.42 22.73
N VAL A 382 -1.27 -12.88 23.99
CA VAL A 382 -2.16 -12.44 25.06
C VAL A 382 -1.95 -10.96 25.35
N GLU A 383 -0.70 -10.49 25.45
CA GLU A 383 -0.39 -9.08 25.69
C GLU A 383 -0.94 -8.19 24.57
N ASP A 384 -0.74 -8.58 23.31
CA ASP A 384 -1.29 -7.84 22.18
C ASP A 384 -2.82 -7.88 22.15
N ALA A 385 -3.44 -9.02 22.44
CA ALA A 385 -4.89 -9.15 22.51
C ALA A 385 -5.47 -8.27 23.63
N MET A 386 -4.84 -8.26 24.80
CA MET A 386 -5.22 -7.39 25.91
C MET A 386 -5.05 -5.94 25.52
N PHE A 387 -3.90 -5.52 24.98
CA PHE A 387 -3.71 -4.16 24.51
C PHE A 387 -4.79 -3.72 23.52
N GLN A 388 -5.24 -4.59 22.60
CA GLN A 388 -6.37 -4.24 21.73
C GLN A 388 -7.67 -4.06 22.51
N VAL A 389 -7.96 -4.95 23.47
CA VAL A 389 -9.13 -4.80 24.34
C VAL A 389 -9.01 -3.48 25.10
N ASP A 390 -7.85 -3.10 25.61
CA ASP A 390 -7.61 -1.82 26.28
C ASP A 390 -8.03 -0.66 25.39
N THR A 391 -7.45 -0.59 24.18
CA THR A 391 -7.72 0.45 23.20
C THR A 391 -9.20 0.53 22.85
N ILE A 392 -9.86 -0.61 22.66
CA ILE A 392 -11.29 -0.64 22.32
C ILE A 392 -12.16 -0.28 23.53
N THR A 393 -11.75 -0.65 24.74
CA THR A 393 -12.50 -0.45 25.99
C THR A 393 -12.23 0.89 26.66
N GLU A 394 -11.40 1.77 26.09
CA GLU A 394 -11.25 3.15 26.55
C GLU A 394 -12.61 3.85 26.65
N ASP A 395 -13.51 3.58 25.69
CA ASP A 395 -14.90 4.05 25.73
C ASP A 395 -15.85 3.10 26.46
N LEU A 396 -16.81 3.68 27.19
CA LEU A 396 -17.83 2.92 27.91
C LEU A 396 -18.74 2.08 26.99
N GLY A 397 -18.98 2.51 25.75
CA GLY A 397 -19.86 1.81 24.81
C GLY A 397 -19.34 0.43 24.41
N PRO A 398 -18.19 0.34 23.71
CA PRO A 398 -17.54 -0.94 23.38
C PRO A 398 -17.17 -1.76 24.63
N ARG A 399 -16.77 -1.11 25.73
CA ARG A 399 -16.54 -1.80 27.01
C ARG A 399 -17.77 -2.56 27.48
N ARG A 400 -18.94 -1.91 27.44
CA ARG A 400 -20.23 -2.56 27.74
C ARG A 400 -20.57 -3.67 26.77
N LEU A 401 -20.28 -3.51 25.49
CA LEU A 401 -20.52 -4.54 24.49
C LEU A 401 -19.68 -5.80 24.76
N ILE A 402 -18.38 -5.62 25.03
CA ILE A 402 -17.43 -6.72 25.28
C ILE A 402 -17.81 -7.49 26.55
N ALA A 403 -18.11 -6.79 27.64
CA ALA A 403 -18.41 -7.47 28.89
C ALA A 403 -19.78 -8.20 28.87
N ARG A 404 -20.67 -7.86 27.94
CA ARG A 404 -21.88 -8.65 27.64
C ARG A 404 -21.60 -9.96 26.92
N MET A 405 -20.39 -10.17 26.42
CA MET A 405 -20.04 -11.38 25.67
C MET A 405 -19.60 -12.47 26.64
N PRO A 406 -20.41 -13.51 26.90
CA PRO A 406 -20.07 -14.51 27.90
C PRO A 406 -18.77 -15.26 27.56
N SER A 407 -18.51 -15.44 26.27
CA SER A 407 -17.30 -16.08 25.76
C SER A 407 -16.03 -15.29 26.06
N PHE A 408 -16.09 -13.95 26.00
CA PHE A 408 -14.96 -13.09 26.36
C PHE A 408 -14.68 -13.10 27.85
N MET A 409 -15.73 -12.97 28.66
CA MET A 409 -15.60 -13.04 30.12
C MET A 409 -15.02 -14.37 30.56
N LYS A 410 -15.45 -15.47 29.93
CA LYS A 410 -14.85 -16.80 30.14
C LYS A 410 -13.38 -16.84 29.74
N ALA A 411 -13.00 -16.23 28.63
CA ALA A 411 -11.60 -16.18 28.18
C ALA A 411 -10.70 -15.34 29.12
N LEU A 412 -11.17 -14.18 29.61
CA LEU A 412 -10.47 -13.40 30.63
C LEU A 412 -10.29 -14.20 31.92
N VAL A 413 -11.35 -14.88 32.34
CA VAL A 413 -11.37 -15.75 33.51
C VAL A 413 -10.38 -16.89 33.38
N PHE A 414 -10.36 -17.56 32.23
CA PHE A 414 -9.37 -18.59 31.92
C PHE A 414 -7.93 -18.01 31.98
N CYS A 415 -7.74 -16.82 31.41
CA CYS A 415 -6.46 -16.12 31.41
C CYS A 415 -5.92 -15.89 32.83
N MET A 416 -6.78 -15.56 33.79
CA MET A 416 -6.40 -15.40 35.20
C MET A 416 -6.17 -16.72 35.93
N ALA A 417 -7.04 -17.69 35.72
CA ALA A 417 -7.12 -18.88 36.58
C ALA A 417 -6.24 -20.04 36.10
N SER A 418 -6.00 -20.15 34.79
CA SER A 418 -5.47 -21.36 34.18
C SER A 418 -4.18 -21.16 33.39
N ARG A 419 -3.76 -19.90 33.15
CA ARG A 419 -2.49 -19.63 32.46
C ARG A 419 -1.28 -19.87 33.35
N PRO A 420 -0.23 -20.54 32.85
CA PRO A 420 1.01 -20.72 33.61
C PRO A 420 1.81 -19.43 33.73
N GLU A 421 1.70 -18.51 32.77
CA GLU A 421 2.44 -17.25 32.78
C GLU A 421 1.79 -16.25 33.76
N GLU A 422 2.54 -15.85 34.79
CA GLU A 422 2.10 -14.86 35.77
C GLU A 422 1.66 -13.55 35.13
N LYS A 423 2.40 -13.08 34.11
CA LYS A 423 2.07 -11.84 33.42
C LYS A 423 0.71 -11.90 32.69
N ALA A 424 0.37 -13.03 32.10
CA ALA A 424 -0.94 -13.23 31.47
C ALA A 424 -2.06 -13.20 32.52
N ARG A 425 -1.82 -13.76 33.71
CA ARG A 425 -2.78 -13.73 34.83
C ARG A 425 -3.00 -12.30 35.34
N GLU A 426 -1.93 -11.52 35.52
CA GLU A 426 -1.99 -10.10 35.88
C GLU A 426 -2.82 -9.29 34.88
N LEU A 427 -2.54 -9.46 33.58
CA LEU A 427 -3.27 -8.74 32.53
C LEU A 427 -4.75 -9.08 32.50
N GLY A 428 -5.10 -10.36 32.68
CA GLY A 428 -6.49 -10.79 32.80
C GLY A 428 -7.19 -10.16 33.99
N ALA A 429 -6.52 -10.12 35.15
CA ALA A 429 -7.06 -9.54 36.37
C ALA A 429 -7.23 -8.03 36.26
N PHE A 430 -6.21 -7.33 35.77
CA PHE A 430 -6.23 -5.90 35.56
C PHE A 430 -7.36 -5.49 34.61
N ARG A 431 -7.52 -6.22 33.50
CA ARG A 431 -8.59 -5.93 32.54
C ARG A 431 -9.97 -6.12 33.15
N LEU A 432 -10.17 -7.19 33.93
CA LEU A 432 -11.44 -7.40 34.62
C LEU A 432 -11.70 -6.30 35.66
N GLN A 433 -10.66 -5.82 36.36
CA GLN A 433 -10.76 -4.67 37.26
C GLN A 433 -11.24 -3.42 36.53
N CYS A 434 -10.63 -3.07 35.39
CA CYS A 434 -11.07 -1.93 34.59
C CYS A 434 -12.53 -2.06 34.10
N MET A 435 -13.00 -3.29 33.83
CA MET A 435 -14.40 -3.53 33.49
C MET A 435 -15.32 -3.41 34.70
N ALA A 436 -14.86 -3.82 35.87
CA ALA A 436 -15.54 -3.75 37.15
C ALA A 436 -15.68 -2.32 37.72
N GLU A 437 -15.16 -1.29 37.06
CA GLU A 437 -15.40 0.11 37.43
C GLU A 437 -16.79 0.60 37.00
N ASP A 438 -17.44 -0.04 36.02
CA ASP A 438 -18.79 0.31 35.57
C ASP A 438 -19.85 -0.54 36.28
N GLU A 439 -20.80 0.11 36.95
CA GLU A 439 -21.83 -0.56 37.76
C GLU A 439 -22.71 -1.53 36.95
N LYS A 440 -23.00 -1.23 35.68
CA LYS A 440 -23.78 -2.14 34.83
C LYS A 440 -22.96 -3.36 34.45
N LEU A 441 -21.67 -3.19 34.22
CA LEU A 441 -20.76 -4.31 33.95
C LEU A 441 -20.53 -5.18 35.18
N LEU A 442 -20.46 -4.57 36.36
CA LEU A 442 -20.45 -5.31 37.63
C LEU A 442 -21.68 -6.22 37.77
N GLN A 443 -22.87 -5.74 37.38
CA GLN A 443 -24.08 -6.57 37.38
C GLN A 443 -23.97 -7.75 36.41
N GLU A 444 -23.40 -7.54 35.24
CA GLU A 444 -23.22 -8.59 34.23
C GLU A 444 -22.19 -9.65 34.69
N ILE A 445 -21.04 -9.21 35.25
CA ILE A 445 -20.04 -10.09 35.86
C ILE A 445 -20.65 -10.89 37.02
N ALA A 446 -21.38 -10.22 37.91
CA ALA A 446 -22.03 -10.83 39.07
C ALA A 446 -23.09 -11.88 38.68
N SER A 447 -23.73 -11.71 37.53
CA SER A 447 -24.74 -12.63 37.02
C SER A 447 -24.14 -13.92 36.45
N GLY A 448 -22.83 -13.95 36.19
CA GLY A 448 -22.11 -15.12 35.67
C GLY A 448 -21.47 -15.96 36.78
N PRO A 449 -22.10 -17.07 37.24
CA PRO A 449 -21.56 -17.88 38.35
C PRO A 449 -20.17 -18.46 38.06
N GLU A 450 -19.89 -18.81 36.81
CA GLU A 450 -18.56 -19.31 36.38
C GLU A 450 -17.46 -18.25 36.56
N CYS A 451 -17.78 -16.98 36.30
CA CYS A 451 -16.81 -15.87 36.45
C CYS A 451 -16.47 -15.64 37.92
N LEU A 452 -17.49 -15.61 38.79
CA LEU A 452 -17.30 -15.46 40.24
C LEU A 452 -16.51 -16.64 40.82
N GLN A 453 -16.87 -17.88 40.48
CA GLN A 453 -16.16 -19.07 40.97
C GLN A 453 -14.68 -19.06 40.57
N ALA A 454 -14.39 -18.62 39.35
CA ALA A 454 -13.01 -18.59 38.90
C ALA A 454 -12.21 -17.46 39.56
N LEU A 455 -12.79 -16.27 39.79
CA LEU A 455 -12.15 -15.24 40.61
C LEU A 455 -11.78 -15.75 42.00
N LEU A 456 -12.71 -16.48 42.62
CA LEU A 456 -12.49 -17.10 43.92
C LEU A 456 -11.46 -18.22 43.87
N SER A 457 -11.32 -18.93 42.74
CA SER A 457 -10.26 -19.90 42.53
C SER A 457 -8.88 -19.24 42.48
N VAL A 458 -8.77 -18.07 41.85
CA VAL A 458 -7.53 -17.28 41.76
C VAL A 458 -7.07 -16.81 43.15
N LEU A 459 -8.00 -16.50 44.06
CA LEU A 459 -7.65 -16.16 45.45
C LEU A 459 -6.88 -17.26 46.21
N ASN A 460 -6.92 -18.51 45.74
CA ASN A 460 -6.23 -19.62 46.39
C ASN A 460 -4.85 -19.94 45.79
N SER A 461 -4.53 -19.40 44.61
CA SER A 461 -3.34 -19.80 43.83
C SER A 461 -2.62 -18.65 43.09
N GLY A 462 -3.13 -17.42 43.20
CA GLY A 462 -2.57 -16.22 42.59
C GLY A 462 -1.31 -15.73 43.30
N SER A 463 -0.48 -14.97 42.59
CA SER A 463 0.58 -14.16 43.19
C SER A 463 0.01 -12.91 43.85
N GLU A 464 0.80 -12.24 44.69
CA GLU A 464 0.35 -11.08 45.48
C GLU A 464 -0.30 -9.99 44.61
N ASP A 465 0.29 -9.65 43.47
CA ASP A 465 -0.26 -8.63 42.54
C ASP A 465 -1.59 -9.06 41.92
N VAL A 466 -1.70 -10.32 41.52
CA VAL A 466 -2.95 -10.90 40.99
C VAL A 466 -4.02 -10.94 42.09
N LEU A 467 -3.65 -11.32 43.31
CA LEU A 467 -4.55 -11.37 44.47
C LEU A 467 -5.08 -9.98 44.83
N ALA A 468 -4.23 -8.96 44.88
CA ALA A 468 -4.63 -7.59 45.13
C ALA A 468 -5.64 -7.09 44.09
N THR A 469 -5.37 -7.39 42.82
CA THR A 469 -6.26 -7.01 41.70
C THR A 469 -7.60 -7.73 41.77
N VAL A 470 -7.61 -9.04 42.03
CA VAL A 470 -8.83 -9.84 42.18
C VAL A 470 -9.63 -9.42 43.42
N ALA A 471 -8.96 -9.10 44.52
CA ALA A 471 -9.61 -8.56 45.71
C ALA A 471 -10.30 -7.22 45.42
N ALA A 472 -9.65 -6.32 44.68
CA ALA A 472 -10.27 -5.06 44.25
C ALA A 472 -11.52 -5.31 43.38
N VAL A 473 -11.47 -6.24 42.42
CA VAL A 473 -12.65 -6.65 41.62
C VAL A 473 -13.77 -7.16 42.50
N LEU A 474 -13.47 -8.04 43.46
CA LEU A 474 -14.46 -8.61 44.38
C LEU A 474 -15.04 -7.58 45.36
N CYS A 475 -14.22 -6.64 45.85
CA CYS A 475 -14.66 -5.51 46.66
C CYS A 475 -15.60 -4.60 45.86
N ASN A 476 -15.34 -4.36 44.57
CA ASN A 476 -16.27 -3.64 43.68
C ASN A 476 -17.58 -4.44 43.47
N LEU A 477 -17.48 -5.75 43.17
CA LEU A 477 -18.63 -6.63 42.99
C LEU A 477 -19.49 -6.71 44.25
N ALA A 478 -18.92 -6.66 45.45
CA ALA A 478 -19.65 -6.67 46.72
C ALA A 478 -20.59 -5.45 46.90
N SER A 479 -20.50 -4.42 46.07
CA SER A 479 -21.52 -3.37 46.02
C SER A 479 -22.87 -3.92 45.53
N ASN A 480 -22.85 -4.95 44.66
CA ASN A 480 -24.03 -5.63 44.15
C ASN A 480 -24.58 -6.67 45.17
N PRO A 481 -25.87 -6.60 45.56
CA PRO A 481 -26.48 -7.56 46.49
C PRO A 481 -26.36 -9.03 46.07
N MET A 482 -26.54 -9.35 44.78
CA MET A 482 -26.46 -10.72 44.27
C MET A 482 -25.02 -11.26 44.38
N ALA A 483 -24.03 -10.44 44.04
CA ALA A 483 -22.63 -10.83 44.19
C ALA A 483 -22.26 -11.05 45.66
N ARG A 484 -22.78 -10.23 46.59
CA ARG A 484 -22.53 -10.40 48.03
C ARG A 484 -22.97 -11.77 48.53
N GLU A 485 -24.14 -12.23 48.12
CA GLU A 485 -24.64 -13.55 48.52
C GLU A 485 -23.71 -14.66 48.02
N VAL A 486 -23.29 -14.59 46.75
CA VAL A 486 -22.37 -15.59 46.18
C VAL A 486 -21.00 -15.55 46.86
N ILE A 487 -20.44 -14.35 47.09
CA ILE A 487 -19.15 -14.16 47.77
C ILE A 487 -19.21 -14.69 49.21
N ALA A 488 -20.31 -14.43 49.93
CA ALA A 488 -20.46 -14.84 51.33
C ALA A 488 -20.56 -16.36 51.53
N VAL A 489 -21.08 -17.09 50.54
CA VAL A 489 -21.21 -18.55 50.60
C VAL A 489 -19.88 -19.27 50.33
N VAL A 490 -18.90 -18.59 49.71
CA VAL A 490 -17.64 -19.23 49.34
C VAL A 490 -16.67 -19.25 50.53
N PRO A 491 -16.25 -20.45 50.98
CA PRO A 491 -15.33 -20.57 52.10
C PRO A 491 -14.04 -19.79 51.84
N ARG A 492 -13.60 -19.05 52.86
CA ARG A 492 -12.38 -18.22 52.87
C ARG A 492 -12.42 -16.94 52.02
N ALA A 493 -13.46 -16.68 51.23
CA ALA A 493 -13.58 -15.44 50.46
C ALA A 493 -13.58 -14.19 51.37
N LEU A 494 -14.44 -14.17 52.40
CA LEU A 494 -14.52 -13.05 53.35
C LEU A 494 -13.22 -12.82 54.15
N PRO A 495 -12.58 -13.86 54.75
CA PRO A 495 -11.26 -13.67 55.37
C PRO A 495 -10.21 -13.06 54.43
N TRP A 496 -10.17 -13.48 53.16
CA TRP A 496 -9.24 -12.91 52.19
C TRP A 496 -9.54 -11.45 51.89
N LEU A 497 -10.81 -11.08 51.71
CA LEU A 497 -11.20 -9.69 51.47
C LEU A 497 -10.87 -8.78 52.67
N VAL A 498 -11.00 -9.29 53.91
CA VAL A 498 -10.60 -8.54 55.12
C VAL A 498 -9.09 -8.32 55.20
N ILE A 499 -8.29 -9.25 54.68
CA ILE A 499 -6.83 -9.13 54.68
C ILE A 499 -6.35 -8.18 53.57
N LEU A 500 -7.05 -8.14 52.43
CA LEU A 500 -6.57 -7.50 51.20
C LEU A 500 -7.16 -6.10 50.88
N CYS A 501 -8.28 -5.65 51.47
CA CYS A 501 -8.97 -4.39 51.09
C CYS A 501 -8.71 -3.14 51.98
#